data_AF-A0AAN7NVJ1-F1
#
_entry.id   AF-A0AAN7NVJ1-F1
#
_cell.length_a   1.000
_cell.length_b   1.000
_cell.length_c   1.000
_cell.angle_alpha   90.00
_cell.angle_beta   90.00
_cell.angle_gamma   90.00
#
_symmetry.space_group_name_H-M   'P 1'
#
loop_
_entity.id
_entity.type
_entity.pdbx_description
1 polymer ?
#
loop_
_entity_poly.entity_id
_entity_poly.type
_entity_poly.pdbx_seq_one_letter_code
_entity_poly.pdbx_strand_id
1 'polypeptide(L)'
;MNEHSVFNGPEVRMPKDCLHYGDWEHRHVYNVYGLYHTVGTFESLLKRSGNKLRPFVLTRAHFAGSQRYTAVWTGDNAIEWSHLAYSIPMCLSEALGGISFCGADVGGFFKNPDEELLQRLYQTGAWLPFYRAHAHIDTKRREPYLYNSDVQNRIWNALRQRYAHLPVWYTLFHEHEETGEPVIRPLVYHYPSDLNVFDIDNQLLVGSSIYNSTTSNRITGVVR
;
A
#
# COMPACT_ATOMS: atom_id res chain seq x y z
N MET A 1 -11.81 1.81 -8.64
CA MET A 1 -12.39 2.94 -9.39
C MET A 1 -13.47 3.66 -8.58
N ASN A 2 -13.35 3.70 -7.26
CA ASN A 2 -14.41 4.11 -6.34
C ASN A 2 -14.24 5.55 -5.83
N GLU A 3 -13.36 6.34 -6.43
CA GLU A 3 -13.43 7.83 -6.40
C GLU A 3 -14.71 8.32 -7.09
N HIS A 4 -15.40 7.40 -7.77
CA HIS A 4 -16.27 7.57 -8.91
C HIS A 4 -15.50 8.02 -10.17
N SER A 5 -14.63 7.14 -10.68
CA SER A 5 -13.92 7.39 -11.93
C SER A 5 -14.92 7.40 -13.10
N VAL A 6 -15.08 8.56 -13.74
CA VAL A 6 -15.96 8.76 -14.90
C VAL A 6 -15.12 9.28 -16.05
N PHE A 7 -14.85 8.44 -17.06
CA PHE A 7 -13.84 8.72 -18.10
C PHE A 7 -14.10 10.00 -18.90
N ASN A 8 -15.36 10.35 -19.12
CA ASN A 8 -15.78 11.56 -19.83
C ASN A 8 -16.24 12.68 -18.89
N GLY A 9 -16.05 12.53 -17.58
CA GLY A 9 -16.43 13.53 -16.58
C GLY A 9 -15.35 14.58 -16.33
N PRO A 10 -15.69 15.72 -15.72
CA PRO A 10 -14.71 16.72 -15.34
C PRO A 10 -13.67 16.10 -14.39
N GLU A 11 -12.38 16.30 -14.67
CA GLU A 11 -11.28 15.72 -13.88
C GLU A 11 -11.37 14.19 -13.73
N VAL A 12 -12.00 13.50 -14.69
CA VAL A 12 -12.28 12.05 -14.65
C VAL A 12 -13.18 11.65 -13.46
N ARG A 13 -14.08 12.54 -13.04
CA ARG A 13 -14.98 12.40 -11.88
C ARG A 13 -16.42 12.74 -12.23
N MET A 14 -17.34 12.45 -11.33
CA MET A 14 -18.73 12.90 -11.46
C MET A 14 -18.84 14.45 -11.41
N PRO A 15 -19.79 15.05 -12.15
CA PRO A 15 -20.13 16.47 -12.00
C PRO A 15 -20.50 16.86 -10.57
N LYS A 16 -20.15 18.08 -10.16
CA LYS A 16 -20.30 18.58 -8.79
C LYS A 16 -21.76 18.72 -8.33
N ASP A 17 -22.66 18.94 -9.27
CA ASP A 17 -24.10 19.20 -9.10
C ASP A 17 -24.97 17.93 -9.19
N CYS A 18 -24.36 16.76 -9.42
CA CYS A 18 -25.09 15.49 -9.29
C CYS A 18 -25.63 15.32 -7.87
N LEU A 19 -26.88 14.87 -7.74
CA LEU A 19 -27.54 14.69 -6.46
C LEU A 19 -27.33 13.28 -5.89
N HIS A 20 -27.02 13.21 -4.60
CA HIS A 20 -26.95 11.99 -3.79
C HIS A 20 -28.18 11.91 -2.87
N TYR A 21 -28.33 10.79 -2.16
CA TYR A 21 -29.40 10.60 -1.18
C TYR A 21 -29.48 11.77 -0.18
N GLY A 22 -30.69 12.26 0.09
CA GLY A 22 -30.93 13.41 0.99
C GLY A 22 -30.63 14.76 0.34
N ASP A 23 -30.70 14.86 -0.99
CA ASP A 23 -30.51 16.07 -1.79
C ASP A 23 -29.14 16.75 -1.61
N TRP A 24 -28.13 15.98 -1.22
CA TRP A 24 -26.74 16.44 -1.16
C TRP A 24 -26.12 16.46 -2.55
N GLU A 25 -25.61 17.61 -2.99
CA GLU A 25 -24.78 17.64 -4.19
C GLU A 25 -23.47 16.86 -4.00
N HIS A 26 -22.95 16.31 -5.10
CA HIS A 26 -21.72 15.52 -5.12
C HIS A 26 -20.52 16.27 -4.54
N ARG A 27 -20.44 17.61 -4.71
CA ARG A 27 -19.39 18.44 -4.12
C ARG A 27 -19.28 18.32 -2.59
N HIS A 28 -20.37 17.99 -1.90
CA HIS A 28 -20.40 17.88 -0.44
C HIS A 28 -19.90 16.52 0.04
N VAL A 29 -20.06 15.48 -0.77
CA VAL A 29 -19.86 14.08 -0.36
C VAL A 29 -18.79 13.34 -1.15
N TYR A 30 -18.13 14.02 -2.10
CA TYR A 30 -17.16 13.43 -3.02
C TYR A 30 -16.15 12.50 -2.33
N ASN A 31 -15.44 13.02 -1.31
CA ASN A 31 -14.38 12.27 -0.64
C ASN A 31 -14.89 11.10 0.20
N VAL A 32 -16.13 11.15 0.70
CA VAL A 32 -16.72 10.05 1.50
C VAL A 32 -17.35 8.96 0.65
N TYR A 33 -17.58 9.20 -0.65
CA TYR A 33 -18.18 8.23 -1.56
C TYR A 33 -17.37 6.91 -1.59
N GLY A 34 -16.05 7.01 -1.71
CA GLY A 34 -15.15 5.85 -1.75
C GLY A 34 -15.25 4.98 -0.49
N LEU A 35 -15.34 5.61 0.67
CA LEU A 35 -15.56 4.93 1.96
C LEU A 35 -16.88 4.15 1.95
N TYR A 36 -18.01 4.76 1.57
CA TYR A 36 -19.30 4.09 1.61
C TYR A 36 -19.44 2.96 0.58
N HIS A 37 -18.81 3.09 -0.59
CA HIS A 37 -18.69 1.98 -1.54
C HIS A 37 -17.98 0.77 -0.89
N THR A 38 -16.89 1.02 -0.16
CA THR A 38 -16.15 -0.01 0.57
C THR A 38 -16.96 -0.59 1.73
N VAL A 39 -17.68 0.23 2.50
CA VAL A 39 -18.54 -0.24 3.60
C VAL A 39 -19.61 -1.21 3.09
N GLY A 40 -20.33 -0.85 2.02
CA GLY A 40 -21.35 -1.74 1.44
C GLY A 40 -20.77 -3.07 0.96
N THR A 41 -19.53 -3.06 0.44
CA THR A 41 -18.81 -4.28 0.06
C THR A 41 -18.46 -5.11 1.30
N PHE A 42 -17.87 -4.49 2.32
CA PHE A 42 -17.47 -5.15 3.56
C PHE A 42 -18.65 -5.81 4.29
N GLU A 43 -19.77 -5.09 4.44
CA GLU A 43 -21.00 -5.60 5.05
C GLU A 43 -21.59 -6.78 4.28
N SER A 44 -21.52 -6.73 2.94
CA SER A 44 -21.96 -7.84 2.08
C SER A 44 -21.12 -9.10 2.28
N LEU A 45 -19.80 -8.94 2.47
CA LEU A 45 -18.88 -10.05 2.74
C LEU A 45 -19.09 -10.65 4.14
N LEU A 46 -19.44 -9.84 5.14
CA LEU A 46 -19.87 -10.33 6.45
C LEU A 46 -21.16 -11.13 6.33
N LYS A 47 -22.19 -10.52 5.72
CA LYS A 47 -23.53 -11.10 5.59
C LYS A 47 -23.52 -12.45 4.87
N ARG A 48 -22.78 -12.58 3.76
CA ARG A 48 -22.69 -13.86 3.03
C ARG A 48 -22.09 -15.00 3.85
N SER A 49 -21.27 -14.67 4.86
CA SER A 49 -20.65 -15.66 5.75
C SER A 49 -21.47 -15.95 7.00
N GLY A 50 -22.64 -15.30 7.18
CA GLY A 50 -23.37 -15.30 8.44
C GLY A 50 -22.56 -14.69 9.58
N ASN A 51 -21.76 -13.66 9.29
CA ASN A 51 -20.88 -12.95 10.23
C ASN A 51 -19.81 -13.84 10.89
N LYS A 52 -19.37 -14.91 10.23
CA LYS A 52 -18.36 -15.86 10.77
C LYS A 52 -16.95 -15.59 10.28
N LEU A 53 -16.79 -14.90 9.16
CA LEU A 53 -15.49 -14.70 8.51
C LEU A 53 -15.18 -13.20 8.42
N ARG A 54 -13.94 -12.83 8.75
CA ARG A 54 -13.44 -11.47 8.55
C ARG A 54 -13.32 -11.16 7.05
N PRO A 55 -13.89 -10.05 6.56
CA PRO A 55 -13.72 -9.64 5.18
C PRO A 55 -12.29 -9.21 4.86
N PHE A 56 -11.91 -9.39 3.61
CA PHE A 56 -10.79 -8.68 3.01
C PHE A 56 -11.32 -7.89 1.81
N VAL A 57 -11.21 -6.57 1.89
CA VAL A 57 -11.53 -5.64 0.81
C VAL A 57 -10.29 -4.80 0.56
N LEU A 58 -9.99 -4.58 -0.71
CA LEU A 58 -8.97 -3.64 -1.13
C LEU A 58 -9.67 -2.47 -1.82
N THR A 59 -9.31 -1.24 -1.46
CA THR A 59 -9.92 -0.04 -2.03
C THR A 59 -8.87 0.96 -2.51
N ARG A 60 -9.26 1.79 -3.48
CA ARG A 60 -8.40 2.86 -4.01
C ARG A 60 -8.74 4.17 -3.31
N ALA A 61 -9.96 4.66 -3.50
CA ALA A 61 -10.46 5.83 -2.80
C ALA A 61 -10.84 5.47 -1.36
N HIS A 62 -10.46 6.33 -0.43
CA HIS A 62 -10.67 6.15 0.99
C HIS A 62 -10.77 7.51 1.71
N PHE A 63 -11.26 7.50 2.94
CA PHE A 63 -11.41 8.68 3.79
C PHE A 63 -11.14 8.30 5.26
N ALA A 64 -11.16 9.29 6.16
CA ALA A 64 -11.08 9.02 7.59
C ALA A 64 -12.14 8.00 8.03
N GLY A 65 -11.71 6.90 8.65
CA GLY A 65 -12.57 5.78 9.04
C GLY A 65 -12.52 4.57 8.10
N SER A 66 -11.88 4.67 6.93
CA SER A 66 -11.71 3.54 6.00
C SER A 66 -10.92 2.38 6.61
N GLN A 67 -10.01 2.62 7.55
CA GLN A 67 -9.19 1.59 8.20
C GLN A 67 -10.01 0.46 8.83
N ARG A 68 -11.27 0.71 9.21
CA ARG A 68 -12.17 -0.29 9.79
C ARG A 68 -12.64 -1.37 8.80
N TYR A 69 -12.46 -1.14 7.50
CA TYR A 69 -13.15 -1.91 6.46
C TYR A 69 -12.24 -2.46 5.36
N THR A 70 -10.99 -2.01 5.25
CA THR A 70 -10.22 -2.23 4.02
C THR A 70 -8.71 -2.15 4.21
N ALA A 71 -8.01 -2.81 3.29
CA ALA A 71 -6.67 -2.41 2.89
C ALA A 71 -6.76 -1.30 1.82
N VAL A 72 -5.72 -0.49 1.70
CA VAL A 72 -5.56 0.50 0.62
C VAL A 72 -4.29 0.23 -0.17
N TRP A 73 -4.25 0.73 -1.41
CA TRP A 73 -2.99 0.81 -2.15
C TRP A 73 -2.85 2.17 -2.83
N THR A 74 -1.62 2.57 -3.12
CA THR A 74 -1.27 3.91 -3.64
C THR A 74 -1.68 4.17 -5.09
N GLY A 75 -2.57 3.35 -5.66
CA GLY A 75 -3.03 3.49 -7.04
C GLY A 75 -1.99 3.09 -8.10
N ASP A 76 -2.16 3.66 -9.28
CA ASP A 76 -1.48 3.25 -10.51
C ASP A 76 -0.08 3.88 -10.61
N ASN A 77 0.89 3.30 -9.91
CA ASN A 77 2.28 3.78 -9.91
C ASN A 77 3.03 3.44 -11.21
N ALA A 78 4.08 4.21 -11.53
CA ALA A 78 4.98 3.92 -12.64
C ALA A 78 6.19 3.09 -12.19
N ILE A 79 6.84 2.45 -13.15
CA ILE A 79 8.06 1.69 -12.91
C ILE A 79 9.28 2.59 -13.08
N GLU A 80 9.65 3.24 -12.00
CA GLU A 80 10.83 4.10 -11.88
C GLU A 80 11.38 3.97 -10.45
N TRP A 81 12.69 4.16 -10.27
CA TRP A 81 13.34 4.12 -8.94
C TRP A 81 12.73 5.15 -7.97
N SER A 82 12.29 6.30 -8.49
CA SER A 82 11.55 7.30 -7.73
C SER A 82 10.25 6.77 -7.16
N HIS A 83 9.47 6.01 -7.94
CA HIS A 83 8.21 5.41 -7.46
C HIS A 83 8.44 4.32 -6.42
N LEU A 84 9.56 3.58 -6.52
CA LEU A 84 10.02 2.71 -5.44
C LEU A 84 10.29 3.54 -4.17
N ALA A 85 11.07 4.62 -4.29
CA ALA A 85 11.39 5.50 -3.17
C ALA A 85 10.13 6.08 -2.52
N TYR A 86 9.15 6.54 -3.31
CA TYR A 86 7.90 7.12 -2.81
C TYR A 86 6.96 6.12 -2.13
N SER A 87 7.11 4.82 -2.38
CA SER A 87 6.23 3.81 -1.75
C SER A 87 6.32 3.84 -0.22
N ILE A 88 7.50 4.10 0.34
CA ILE A 88 7.74 4.17 1.78
C ILE A 88 7.07 5.40 2.41
N PRO A 89 7.38 6.66 2.02
CA PRO A 89 6.76 7.84 2.62
C PRO A 89 5.25 7.88 2.41
N MET A 90 4.72 7.38 1.29
CA MET A 90 3.28 7.28 1.08
C MET A 90 2.64 6.31 2.09
N CYS A 91 3.18 5.10 2.24
CA CYS A 91 2.63 4.14 3.21
C CYS A 91 2.81 4.60 4.66
N LEU A 92 3.91 5.29 4.98
CA LEU A 92 4.12 5.88 6.30
C LEU A 92 3.11 6.99 6.59
N SER A 93 2.82 7.84 5.60
CA SER A 93 1.80 8.89 5.73
C SER A 93 0.41 8.30 5.99
N GLU A 94 0.04 7.23 5.27
CA GLU A 94 -1.21 6.50 5.50
C GLU A 94 -1.26 5.87 6.89
N ALA A 95 -0.15 5.26 7.33
CA ALA A 95 -0.06 4.64 8.65
C ALA A 95 -0.22 5.67 9.78
N LEU A 96 0.41 6.85 9.66
CA LEU A 96 0.22 7.98 10.58
C LEU A 96 -1.20 8.57 10.51
N GLY A 97 -1.84 8.52 9.34
CA GLY A 97 -3.25 8.85 9.14
C GLY A 97 -4.24 7.82 9.70
N GLY A 98 -3.75 6.73 10.29
CA GLY A 98 -4.55 5.67 10.90
C GLY A 98 -4.93 4.53 9.95
N ILE A 99 -4.47 4.54 8.70
CA ILE A 99 -4.69 3.48 7.71
C ILE A 99 -3.39 2.66 7.56
N SER A 100 -3.13 1.78 8.52
CA SER A 100 -1.90 0.98 8.51
C SER A 100 -1.86 -0.12 7.46
N PHE A 101 -3.00 -0.55 6.91
CA PHE A 101 -3.03 -1.63 5.91
C PHE A 101 -2.82 -1.09 4.48
N CYS A 102 -1.67 -0.47 4.24
CA CYS A 102 -1.31 0.19 2.99
C CYS A 102 -0.16 -0.52 2.25
N GLY A 103 -0.10 -0.36 0.92
CA GLY A 103 0.97 -0.87 0.08
C GLY A 103 1.02 -0.22 -1.30
N ALA A 104 2.08 -0.52 -2.05
CA ALA A 104 2.25 -0.09 -3.44
C ALA A 104 2.39 -1.32 -4.35
N ASP A 105 2.08 -1.17 -5.65
CA ASP A 105 2.17 -2.28 -6.59
C ASP A 105 3.63 -2.68 -6.83
N VAL A 106 3.95 -3.93 -6.44
CA VAL A 106 5.27 -4.52 -6.58
C VAL A 106 5.55 -4.80 -8.05
N GLY A 107 6.69 -4.30 -8.52
CA GLY A 107 7.03 -4.27 -9.93
C GLY A 107 6.40 -3.10 -10.69
N GLY A 108 5.67 -2.18 -10.01
CA GLY A 108 4.97 -1.00 -10.54
C GLY A 108 3.79 -1.34 -11.46
N PHE A 109 2.84 -0.42 -11.69
CA PHE A 109 1.67 -0.69 -12.54
C PHE A 109 1.99 -0.47 -14.03
N PHE A 110 2.52 0.71 -14.40
CA PHE A 110 2.84 1.06 -15.78
C PHE A 110 4.30 0.79 -16.18
N LYS A 111 4.54 0.48 -17.47
CA LYS A 111 5.84 0.17 -18.11
C LYS A 111 6.39 -1.23 -17.76
N ASN A 112 7.65 -1.53 -18.07
CA ASN A 112 8.31 -2.80 -17.72
C ASN A 112 9.56 -2.53 -16.87
N PRO A 113 9.75 -3.21 -15.72
CA PRO A 113 10.93 -3.01 -14.88
C PRO A 113 12.12 -3.75 -15.48
N ASP A 114 13.32 -3.21 -15.27
CA ASP A 114 14.51 -4.03 -15.38
C ASP A 114 14.56 -5.04 -14.22
N GLU A 115 15.39 -6.07 -14.37
CA GLU A 115 15.45 -7.16 -13.39
C GLU A 115 15.90 -6.65 -12.01
N GLU A 116 16.80 -5.66 -11.96
CA GLU A 116 17.31 -5.08 -10.71
C GLU A 116 16.19 -4.37 -9.95
N LEU A 117 15.47 -3.46 -10.61
CA LEU A 117 14.36 -2.71 -10.02
C LEU A 117 13.24 -3.65 -9.57
N LEU A 118 12.94 -4.70 -10.35
CA LEU A 118 11.95 -5.71 -9.94
C LEU A 118 12.35 -6.37 -8.62
N GLN A 119 13.61 -6.81 -8.49
CA GLN A 119 14.10 -7.43 -7.25
C GLN A 119 13.99 -6.46 -6.06
N ARG A 120 14.35 -5.18 -6.26
CA ARG A 120 14.24 -4.15 -5.22
C ARG A 120 12.79 -3.88 -4.82
N LEU A 121 11.87 -3.88 -5.77
CA LEU A 121 10.43 -3.78 -5.49
C LEU A 121 9.92 -4.96 -4.66
N TYR A 122 10.35 -6.20 -4.95
CA TYR A 122 10.00 -7.36 -4.13
C TYR A 122 10.57 -7.27 -2.72
N GLN A 123 11.83 -6.85 -2.58
CA GLN A 123 12.49 -6.65 -1.30
C GLN A 123 11.80 -5.58 -0.45
N THR A 124 11.41 -4.46 -1.07
CA THR A 124 10.74 -3.35 -0.38
C THR A 124 9.30 -3.70 -0.02
N GLY A 125 8.54 -4.22 -0.98
CA GLY A 125 7.14 -4.59 -0.76
C GLY A 125 6.97 -5.69 0.29
N ALA A 126 7.97 -6.57 0.47
CA ALA A 126 7.95 -7.57 1.53
C ALA A 126 7.82 -6.93 2.94
N TRP A 127 8.23 -5.67 3.09
CA TRP A 127 8.15 -4.90 4.33
C TRP A 127 7.04 -3.84 4.35
N LEU A 128 6.17 -3.81 3.35
CA LEU A 128 4.94 -2.99 3.37
C LEU A 128 3.75 -3.81 3.88
N PRO A 129 2.83 -3.22 4.67
CA PRO A 129 1.71 -3.94 5.26
C PRO A 129 0.85 -4.71 4.25
N PHE A 130 0.44 -4.06 3.15
CA PHE A 130 -0.21 -4.71 2.02
C PHE A 130 0.81 -5.05 0.91
N TYR A 131 0.91 -6.33 0.54
CA TYR A 131 1.94 -6.82 -0.37
C TYR A 131 1.34 -7.53 -1.58
N ARG A 132 1.35 -6.84 -2.73
CA ARG A 132 0.79 -7.32 -4.00
C ARG A 132 1.70 -6.97 -5.17
N ALA A 133 1.97 -7.93 -6.05
CA ALA A 133 2.48 -7.65 -7.39
C ALA A 133 1.30 -7.44 -8.36
N HIS A 134 1.34 -6.35 -9.12
CA HIS A 134 0.30 -6.00 -10.09
C HIS A 134 0.91 -5.32 -11.31
N ALA A 135 0.16 -5.28 -12.41
CA ALA A 135 0.66 -4.87 -13.71
C ALA A 135 -0.45 -4.38 -14.64
N HIS A 136 -0.16 -3.34 -15.42
CA HIS A 136 -1.03 -2.84 -16.48
C HIS A 136 -1.12 -3.86 -17.64
N ILE A 137 -2.23 -3.82 -18.40
CA ILE A 137 -2.54 -4.77 -19.47
C ILE A 137 -1.47 -4.81 -20.58
N ASP A 138 -0.84 -3.68 -20.88
CA ASP A 138 0.18 -3.57 -21.94
C ASP A 138 1.59 -4.00 -21.52
N THR A 139 1.76 -4.49 -20.29
CA THR A 139 3.07 -4.89 -19.77
C THR A 139 3.39 -6.34 -20.12
N LYS A 140 4.69 -6.67 -20.16
CA LYS A 140 5.13 -8.06 -20.28
C LYS A 140 4.75 -8.83 -19.01
N ARG A 141 4.49 -10.12 -19.17
CA ARG A 141 4.38 -11.05 -18.05
C ARG A 141 5.66 -11.00 -17.22
N ARG A 142 5.51 -10.94 -15.91
CA ARG A 142 6.61 -10.77 -14.94
C ARG A 142 6.37 -11.51 -13.63
N GLU A 143 5.66 -12.63 -13.71
CA GLU A 143 5.63 -13.55 -12.59
C GLU A 143 7.07 -13.97 -12.23
N PRO A 144 7.44 -14.05 -10.94
CA PRO A 144 8.83 -14.27 -10.53
C PRO A 144 9.51 -15.47 -11.18
N TYR A 145 8.75 -16.55 -11.43
CA TYR A 145 9.25 -17.79 -12.02
C TYR A 145 9.65 -17.67 -13.50
N LEU A 146 9.40 -16.53 -14.16
CA LEU A 146 9.78 -16.28 -15.56
C LEU A 146 11.24 -15.85 -15.72
N TYR A 147 11.91 -15.46 -14.63
CA TYR A 147 13.27 -14.92 -14.67
C TYR A 147 14.34 -16.00 -14.48
N ASN A 148 15.62 -15.66 -14.65
CA ASN A 148 16.72 -16.57 -14.35
C ASN A 148 16.82 -16.89 -12.84
N SER A 149 17.61 -17.91 -12.50
CA SER A 149 17.74 -18.41 -11.12
C SER A 149 18.28 -17.38 -10.13
N ASP A 150 19.15 -16.45 -10.53
CA ASP A 150 19.66 -15.40 -9.63
C ASP A 150 18.54 -14.44 -9.22
N VAL A 151 17.76 -13.95 -10.19
CA VAL A 151 16.61 -13.07 -9.95
C VAL A 151 15.57 -13.80 -9.09
N GLN A 152 15.24 -15.06 -9.44
CA GLN A 152 14.31 -15.88 -8.67
C GLN A 152 14.75 -16.05 -7.22
N ASN A 153 16.02 -16.36 -6.98
CA ASN A 153 16.55 -16.55 -5.63
C ASN A 153 16.45 -15.27 -4.79
N ARG A 154 16.70 -14.10 -5.38
CA ARG A 154 16.59 -12.81 -4.68
C ARG A 154 15.14 -12.48 -4.33
N ILE A 155 14.21 -12.73 -5.25
CA ILE A 155 12.78 -12.56 -4.98
C ILE A 155 12.30 -13.57 -3.94
N TRP A 156 12.70 -14.84 -4.06
CA TRP A 156 12.36 -15.88 -3.08
C TRP A 156 12.89 -15.58 -1.68
N ASN A 157 14.08 -14.99 -1.55
CA ASN A 157 14.58 -14.56 -0.26
C ASN A 157 13.67 -13.48 0.35
N ALA A 158 13.24 -12.48 -0.42
CA ALA A 158 12.28 -11.48 0.07
C ALA A 158 10.94 -12.11 0.49
N LEU A 159 10.41 -13.03 -0.32
CA LEU A 159 9.19 -13.78 0.01
C LEU A 159 9.35 -14.59 1.30
N ARG A 160 10.44 -15.36 1.44
CA ARG A 160 10.71 -16.15 2.64
C ARG A 160 10.83 -15.27 3.88
N GLN A 161 11.46 -14.09 3.78
CA GLN A 161 11.51 -13.12 4.87
C GLN A 161 10.10 -12.67 5.26
N ARG A 162 9.25 -12.28 4.30
CA ARG A 162 7.85 -11.91 4.58
C ARG A 162 7.10 -13.04 5.29
N TYR A 163 7.20 -14.27 4.78
CA TYR A 163 6.48 -15.42 5.35
C TYR A 163 6.99 -15.81 6.74
N ALA A 164 8.31 -15.77 6.97
CA ALA A 164 8.90 -16.03 8.27
C ALA A 164 8.44 -15.02 9.34
N HIS A 165 8.16 -13.77 8.94
CA HIS A 165 7.71 -12.71 9.83
C HIS A 165 6.18 -12.56 9.89
N LEU A 166 5.39 -13.46 9.28
CA LEU A 166 3.92 -13.40 9.39
C LEU A 166 3.41 -13.34 10.84
N PRO A 167 3.99 -14.05 11.83
CA PRO A 167 3.60 -13.90 13.23
C PRO A 167 3.76 -12.46 13.72
N VAL A 168 4.86 -11.78 13.37
CA VAL A 168 5.11 -10.38 13.74
C VAL A 168 4.08 -9.46 13.07
N TRP A 169 3.86 -9.60 11.75
CA TRP A 169 2.86 -8.81 11.04
C TRP A 169 1.48 -8.97 11.67
N TYR A 170 1.07 -10.20 11.95
CA TYR A 170 -0.25 -10.49 12.51
C TYR A 170 -0.40 -9.93 13.92
N THR A 171 0.64 -10.02 14.77
CA THR A 171 0.64 -9.39 16.09
C THR A 171 0.52 -7.87 15.99
N LEU A 172 1.26 -7.22 15.09
CA LEU A 172 1.19 -5.76 14.93
C LEU A 172 -0.16 -5.29 14.39
N PHE A 173 -0.80 -6.06 13.51
CA PHE A 173 -2.17 -5.77 13.09
C PHE A 173 -3.18 -5.95 14.22
N HIS A 174 -2.94 -6.88 15.16
CA HIS A 174 -3.76 -7.00 16.36
C HIS A 174 -3.55 -5.81 17.30
N GLU A 175 -2.30 -5.41 17.57
CA GLU A 175 -1.99 -4.22 18.36
C GLU A 175 -2.61 -2.95 17.74
N HIS A 176 -2.53 -2.80 16.41
CA HIS A 176 -3.14 -1.70 15.69
C HIS A 176 -4.67 -1.66 15.88
N GLU A 177 -5.34 -2.80 15.86
CA GLU A 177 -6.78 -2.90 16.11
C GLU A 177 -7.14 -2.51 17.56
N GLU A 178 -6.31 -2.88 18.54
CA GLU A 178 -6.56 -2.60 19.95
C GLU A 178 -6.24 -1.16 20.37
N THR A 179 -5.19 -0.56 19.78
CA THR A 179 -4.60 0.69 20.27
C THR A 179 -4.60 1.83 19.24
N GLY A 180 -4.75 1.52 17.95
CA GLY A 180 -4.57 2.46 16.85
C GLY A 180 -3.11 2.72 16.47
N GLU A 181 -2.14 2.10 17.16
CA GLU A 181 -0.71 2.26 16.89
C GLU A 181 -0.35 1.84 15.45
N PRO A 182 0.43 2.63 14.68
CA PRO A 182 0.76 2.27 13.30
C PRO A 182 1.57 0.98 13.20
N VAL A 183 1.26 0.13 12.21
CA VAL A 183 1.99 -1.14 11.98
C VAL A 183 3.42 -0.89 11.48
N ILE A 184 3.56 0.05 10.55
CA ILE A 184 4.86 0.60 10.15
C ILE A 184 4.98 2.03 10.66
N ARG A 185 6.18 2.44 11.04
CA ARG A 185 6.39 3.72 11.75
C ARG A 185 7.59 4.46 11.16
N PRO A 186 7.51 5.79 10.96
CA PRO A 186 8.69 6.59 10.69
C PRO A 186 9.56 6.65 11.96
N LEU A 187 10.85 6.93 11.81
CA LEU A 187 11.78 6.96 12.94
C LEU A 187 11.35 8.01 13.99
N VAL A 188 10.84 9.17 13.54
CA VAL A 188 10.35 10.24 14.43
C VAL A 188 9.26 9.77 15.41
N TYR A 189 8.54 8.69 15.09
CA TYR A 189 7.54 8.11 15.98
C TYR A 189 8.16 7.57 17.28
N HIS A 190 9.35 6.98 17.19
CA HIS A 190 10.07 6.41 18.32
C HIS A 190 11.14 7.34 18.90
N TYR A 191 11.62 8.30 18.10
CA TYR A 191 12.68 9.23 18.47
C TYR A 191 12.24 10.70 18.31
N PRO A 192 11.16 11.14 18.99
CA PRO A 192 10.59 12.47 18.79
C PRO A 192 11.52 13.62 19.23
N SER A 193 12.50 13.33 20.09
CA SER A 193 13.48 14.31 20.58
C SER A 193 14.71 14.46 19.67
N ASP A 194 14.89 13.57 18.69
CA ASP A 194 16.03 13.63 17.77
C ASP A 194 15.63 14.34 16.48
N LEU A 195 16.04 15.59 16.32
CA LEU A 195 15.72 16.38 15.13
C LEU A 195 16.31 15.79 13.83
N ASN A 196 17.32 14.91 13.92
CA ASN A 196 17.95 14.32 12.74
C ASN A 196 17.06 13.29 12.03
N VAL A 197 16.00 12.80 12.68
CA VAL A 197 15.11 11.77 12.10
C VAL A 197 13.83 12.33 11.48
N PHE A 198 13.59 13.64 11.56
CA PHE A 198 12.33 14.27 11.13
C PHE A 198 12.14 14.19 9.61
N ASP A 199 13.22 14.36 8.85
CA ASP A 199 13.20 14.33 7.39
C ASP A 199 13.58 12.94 6.82
N ILE A 200 13.71 11.91 7.65
CA ILE A 200 14.01 10.54 7.20
C ILE A 200 12.71 9.85 6.78
N ASP A 201 12.55 9.67 5.48
CA ASP A 201 11.33 9.09 4.87
C ASP A 201 11.61 7.88 3.97
N ASN A 202 12.88 7.47 3.85
CA ASN A 202 13.35 6.33 3.07
C ASN A 202 13.61 5.06 3.93
N GLN A 203 13.26 5.11 5.20
CA GLN A 203 13.42 4.04 6.18
C GLN A 203 12.11 3.85 6.94
N LEU A 204 11.84 2.62 7.37
CA LEU A 204 10.66 2.33 8.19
C LEU A 204 11.03 1.39 9.34
N LEU A 205 10.29 1.51 10.43
CA LEU A 205 10.22 0.51 11.49
C LEU A 205 8.97 -0.36 11.27
N VAL A 206 9.05 -1.65 11.54
CA VAL A 206 7.90 -2.56 11.62
C VAL A 206 7.66 -2.84 13.10
N GLY A 207 6.63 -2.22 13.66
CA GLY A 207 6.45 -2.10 15.10
C GLY A 207 7.64 -1.41 15.77
N SER A 208 8.00 -1.87 16.97
CA SER A 208 9.19 -1.43 17.71
C SER A 208 10.43 -2.33 17.49
N SER A 209 10.28 -3.46 16.79
CA SER A 209 11.24 -4.57 16.85
C SER A 209 12.12 -4.74 15.62
N ILE A 210 11.71 -4.21 14.46
CA ILE A 210 12.42 -4.42 13.19
C ILE A 210 12.65 -3.07 12.53
N TYR A 211 13.89 -2.80 12.16
CA TYR A 211 14.29 -1.65 11.37
C TYR A 211 14.59 -2.08 9.93
N ASN A 212 13.96 -1.40 8.97
CA ASN A 212 14.20 -1.60 7.55
C ASN A 212 14.72 -0.31 6.91
N SER A 213 15.91 -0.40 6.33
CA SER A 213 16.43 0.59 5.40
C SER A 213 16.46 -0.02 4.01
N THR A 214 15.60 0.48 3.12
CA THR A 214 15.54 0.02 1.73
C THR A 214 16.49 0.86 0.89
N THR A 215 17.33 0.20 0.08
CA THR A 215 18.11 0.90 -0.96
C THR A 215 17.19 1.25 -2.13
N SER A 216 16.73 2.51 -2.19
CA SER A 216 15.88 3.04 -3.26
C SER A 216 16.68 3.64 -4.42
N ASN A 217 18.01 3.59 -4.36
CA ASN A 217 18.92 3.99 -5.44
C ASN A 217 19.49 2.77 -6.15
N ARG A 218 19.71 2.91 -7.46
CA ARG A 218 20.42 1.92 -8.27
C ARG A 218 21.83 1.70 -7.70
N ILE A 219 22.32 0.46 -7.65
CA ILE A 219 23.72 0.23 -7.30
C ILE A 219 24.57 0.63 -8.50
N THR A 220 25.00 1.90 -8.54
CA THR A 220 26.02 2.36 -9.48
C THR A 220 27.39 2.24 -8.82
N GLY A 221 27.93 1.02 -8.80
CA GLY A 221 29.26 0.76 -8.24
C GLY A 221 29.81 -0.60 -8.61
N VAL A 222 30.87 -0.61 -9.43
CA VAL A 222 31.80 -1.73 -9.51
C VAL A 222 32.40 -1.91 -8.13
N VAL A 223 32.12 -3.04 -7.48
CA VAL A 223 32.89 -3.48 -6.32
C VAL A 223 34.29 -3.77 -6.83
N ARG A 224 35.25 -2.89 -6.51
CA ARG A 224 36.67 -3.23 -6.46
C ARG A 224 37.02 -3.64 -5.04
#